data_AF-A0A3Q4AHZ1-F1
#
_entry.id   AF-A0A3Q4AHZ1-F1
#
_cell.length_a   1.000
_cell.length_b   1.000
_cell.length_c   1.000
_cell.angle_alpha   90.00
_cell.angle_beta   90.00
_cell.angle_gamma   90.00
#
_symmetry.space_group_name_H-M   'P 1'
#
loop_
_entity.id
_entity.type
_entity.pdbx_description
1 polymer ?
#
loop_
_entity_poly.entity_id
_entity_poly.type
_entity_poly.pdbx_seq_one_letter_code
_entity_poly.pdbx_strand_id
1 'polypeptide(L)'
;MVEWTDQERSILNAIFSSLDYEDVGPKALSRCLIVYPWTQRYFAGFGNLYNPEAIKPNPNIANHGIKVLHGLDRAAELSVLHSEKLHVDPDNFKLLSDCLTIVIATKMGNAFTGVIQAASRSSWPGWCRLWEDSTTKSSSVLPRTFHGARTSVEKRLRSFEIMAH
;
A
#
# COMPACT_ATOMS: atom_id res chain seq x y z
N MET A 1 -0.98 19.70 -4.57
CA MET A 1 -0.01 18.77 -3.96
C MET A 1 -0.06 19.00 -2.46
N VAL A 2 -0.10 17.96 -1.62
CA VAL A 2 0.03 18.14 -0.17
C VAL A 2 1.50 18.41 0.10
N GLU A 3 1.83 19.60 0.58
CA GLU A 3 3.20 19.93 0.96
C GLU A 3 3.47 19.35 2.35
N TRP A 4 4.31 18.30 2.41
CA TRP A 4 4.85 17.83 3.68
C TRP A 4 6.03 18.68 4.08
N THR A 5 6.09 19.01 5.37
CA THR A 5 7.27 19.65 5.95
C THR A 5 8.46 18.67 5.94
N ASP A 6 9.68 19.22 5.91
CA ASP A 6 10.89 18.39 5.99
C ASP A 6 10.96 17.59 7.29
N GLN A 7 10.37 18.13 8.37
CA GLN A 7 10.23 17.44 9.64
C GLN A 7 9.32 16.21 9.54
N GLU A 8 8.14 16.33 8.93
CA GLU A 8 7.23 15.20 8.71
C GLU A 8 7.89 14.13 7.83
N ARG A 9 8.59 14.53 6.76
CA ARG A 9 9.34 13.61 5.90
C ARG A 9 10.42 12.86 6.68
N SER A 10 11.18 13.57 7.50
CA SER A 10 12.24 12.98 8.32
C SER A 10 11.68 11.96 9.32
N ILE A 11 10.57 12.30 9.99
CA ILE A 11 9.90 11.40 10.93
C ILE A 11 9.41 10.14 10.23
N LEU A 12 8.73 10.28 9.08
CA LEU A 12 8.22 9.13 8.34
C LEU A 12 9.37 8.23 7.85
N ASN A 13 10.43 8.80 7.28
CA ASN A 13 11.60 8.03 6.84
C ASN A 13 12.27 7.30 8.02
N ALA A 14 12.39 7.93 9.18
CA ALA A 14 12.92 7.29 10.39
C ALA A 14 12.04 6.12 10.85
N ILE A 15 10.72 6.26 10.78
CA ILE A 15 9.80 5.17 11.12
C ILE A 15 9.95 4.04 10.12
N PHE A 16 9.76 4.30 8.82
CA PHE A 16 9.78 3.28 7.77
C PHE A 16 11.13 2.54 7.68
N SER A 17 12.25 3.20 7.98
CA SER A 17 13.56 2.54 8.05
C SER A 17 13.75 1.63 9.27
N SER A 18 12.97 1.83 10.33
CA SER A 18 13.01 1.02 11.56
C SER A 18 12.01 -0.14 11.58
N LEU A 19 11.06 -0.18 10.64
CA LEU A 19 10.03 -1.22 10.60
C LEU A 19 10.61 -2.56 10.13
N ASP A 20 10.16 -3.63 10.79
CA ASP A 20 10.28 -4.99 10.25
C ASP A 20 9.11 -5.25 9.29
N TYR A 21 9.40 -5.32 7.99
CA TYR A 21 8.38 -5.42 6.94
C TYR A 21 7.69 -6.79 6.95
N GLU A 22 8.43 -7.83 7.32
CA GLU A 22 7.95 -9.22 7.43
C GLU A 22 6.99 -9.38 8.61
N ASP A 23 7.03 -8.48 9.58
CA ASP A 23 6.12 -8.49 10.72
C ASP A 23 4.97 -7.48 10.59
N VAL A 24 5.29 -6.24 10.20
CA VAL A 24 4.32 -5.13 10.18
C VAL A 24 3.36 -5.25 9.01
N GLY A 25 3.85 -5.60 7.81
CA GLY A 25 3.03 -5.73 6.60
C GLY A 25 1.90 -6.74 6.76
N PRO A 26 2.20 -8.01 7.12
CA PRO A 26 1.19 -9.05 7.35
C PRO A 26 0.16 -8.67 8.42
N LYS A 27 0.62 -8.05 9.52
CA LYS A 27 -0.26 -7.64 10.62
C LYS A 27 -1.21 -6.52 10.22
N ALA A 28 -0.73 -5.53 9.46
CA ALA A 28 -1.55 -4.43 8.98
C ALA A 28 -2.64 -4.93 8.03
N LEU A 29 -2.29 -5.78 7.06
CA LEU A 29 -3.26 -6.34 6.12
C LEU A 29 -4.25 -7.28 6.80
N SER A 30 -3.78 -8.17 7.68
CA SER A 30 -4.66 -9.05 8.46
C SER A 30 -5.66 -8.26 9.31
N ARG A 31 -5.20 -7.17 9.94
CA ARG A 31 -6.07 -6.28 10.72
C ARG A 31 -7.14 -5.64 9.84
N CYS A 32 -6.78 -5.17 8.65
CA CYS A 32 -7.72 -4.57 7.70
C CYS A 32 -8.83 -5.57 7.34
N LEU A 33 -8.47 -6.81 7.01
CA LEU A 33 -9.43 -7.85 6.62
C LEU A 33 -10.34 -8.32 7.76
N ILE A 34 -9.86 -8.26 9.00
CA ILE A 34 -10.63 -8.63 10.19
C ILE A 34 -11.58 -7.50 10.60
N VAL A 35 -11.09 -6.26 10.65
CA VAL A 35 -11.87 -5.09 11.12
C VAL A 35 -12.85 -4.61 10.05
N TYR A 36 -12.48 -4.74 8.77
CA TYR A 36 -13.26 -4.28 7.62
C TYR A 36 -13.55 -5.45 6.67
N PRO A 37 -14.43 -6.39 7.04
CA PRO A 37 -14.60 -7.65 6.32
C PRO A 37 -15.06 -7.51 4.86
N TRP A 38 -15.69 -6.38 4.49
CA TRP A 38 -16.04 -6.10 3.10
C TRP A 38 -14.82 -6.00 2.16
N THR A 39 -13.64 -5.70 2.70
CA THR A 39 -12.39 -5.64 1.94
C THR A 39 -11.92 -7.02 1.47
N GLN A 40 -12.40 -8.11 2.07
CA GLN A 40 -12.05 -9.48 1.69
C GLN A 40 -12.45 -9.81 0.24
N ARG A 41 -13.46 -9.14 -0.32
CA ARG A 41 -13.92 -9.33 -1.71
C ARG A 41 -12.81 -9.12 -2.76
N TYR A 42 -11.79 -8.32 -2.44
CA TYR A 42 -10.65 -8.07 -3.32
C TYR A 42 -9.60 -9.19 -3.30
N PHE A 43 -9.70 -10.12 -2.34
CA PHE A 43 -8.73 -11.19 -2.09
C PHE A 43 -9.34 -12.59 -2.26
N ALA A 44 -10.33 -12.74 -3.14
CA ALA A 44 -11.02 -14.02 -3.37
C ALA A 44 -10.08 -15.18 -3.72
N GLY A 45 -8.93 -14.90 -4.36
CA GLY A 45 -7.91 -15.90 -4.70
C GLY A 45 -7.03 -16.36 -3.53
N PHE A 46 -7.18 -15.79 -2.33
CA PHE A 46 -6.26 -16.04 -1.21
C PHE A 46 -6.72 -17.19 -0.31
N GLY A 47 -7.78 -17.91 -0.71
CA GLY A 47 -8.31 -19.06 0.02
C GLY A 47 -9.31 -18.67 1.10
N ASN A 48 -9.29 -19.39 2.24
CA ASN A 48 -10.24 -19.18 3.32
C ASN A 48 -9.92 -17.91 4.13
N LEU A 49 -10.84 -16.94 4.12
CA LEU A 49 -10.77 -15.69 4.89
C LEU A 49 -11.94 -15.51 5.85
N TYR A 50 -12.69 -16.58 6.16
CA TYR A 50 -13.96 -16.50 6.90
C TYR A 50 -13.81 -15.97 8.34
N ASN A 51 -12.71 -16.27 9.02
CA ASN A 51 -12.50 -15.90 10.42
C ASN A 51 -11.04 -15.49 10.69
N PRO A 52 -10.75 -14.85 11.85
CA PRO A 52 -9.40 -14.41 12.19
C PRO A 52 -8.37 -15.53 12.26
N GLU A 53 -8.78 -16.74 12.61
CA GLU A 53 -7.90 -17.92 12.72
C GLU A 53 -7.47 -18.44 11.34
N ALA A 54 -8.30 -18.22 10.31
CA ALA A 54 -7.96 -18.49 8.92
C ALA A 54 -7.13 -17.35 8.30
N ILE A 55 -7.41 -16.09 8.65
CA ILE A 55 -6.72 -14.92 8.07
C ILE A 55 -5.28 -14.80 8.58
N LYS A 56 -5.05 -14.88 9.89
CA LYS A 56 -3.74 -14.60 10.51
C LYS A 56 -2.60 -15.52 10.02
N PRO A 57 -2.77 -16.85 9.89
CA PRO A 57 -1.71 -17.73 9.42
C PRO A 57 -1.64 -17.84 7.89
N ASN A 58 -2.47 -17.09 7.14
CA ASN A 58 -2.55 -17.23 5.69
C ASN A 58 -1.27 -16.70 5.00
N PRO A 59 -0.50 -17.56 4.30
CA PRO A 59 0.77 -17.15 3.69
C PRO A 59 0.57 -16.17 2.53
N ASN A 60 -0.56 -16.21 1.82
CA ASN A 60 -0.85 -15.26 0.74
C ASN A 60 -1.06 -13.85 1.31
N ILE A 61 -1.74 -13.75 2.46
CA ILE A 61 -1.96 -12.48 3.17
C ILE A 61 -0.62 -11.95 3.70
N ALA A 62 0.22 -12.82 4.26
CA ALA A 62 1.55 -12.42 4.71
C ALA A 62 2.39 -11.86 3.56
N ASN A 63 2.56 -12.64 2.48
CA ASN A 63 3.33 -12.26 1.30
C ASN A 63 2.81 -10.97 0.65
N HIS A 64 1.48 -10.79 0.60
CA HIS A 64 0.89 -9.58 0.03
C HIS A 64 1.03 -8.36 0.95
N GLY A 65 0.90 -8.53 2.26
CA GLY A 65 1.12 -7.46 3.24
C GLY A 65 2.53 -6.86 3.15
N ILE A 66 3.54 -7.69 2.95
CA ILE A 66 4.94 -7.26 2.73
C ILE A 66 5.05 -6.44 1.44
N LYS A 67 4.46 -6.94 0.33
CA LYS A 67 4.46 -6.22 -0.96
C LYS A 67 3.78 -4.86 -0.86
N VAL A 68 2.67 -4.78 -0.13
CA VAL A 68 1.94 -3.52 0.11
C VAL A 68 2.83 -2.55 0.88
N LEU A 69 3.48 -2.99 1.96
CA LEU A 69 4.34 -2.12 2.78
C LEU A 69 5.57 -1.62 2.01
N HIS A 70 6.21 -2.45 1.18
CA HIS A 70 7.26 -1.99 0.26
C HIS A 70 6.75 -1.05 -0.83
N GLY A 71 5.51 -1.25 -1.29
CA GLY A 71 4.87 -0.34 -2.24
C GLY A 71 4.67 1.05 -1.64
N LEU A 72 4.26 1.09 -0.38
CA LEU A 72 4.09 2.30 0.43
C LEU A 72 5.42 3.05 0.61
N ASP A 73 6.48 2.36 1.04
CA ASP A 73 7.82 2.95 1.22
C ASP A 73 8.37 3.58 -0.09
N ARG A 74 8.05 2.97 -1.25
CA ARG A 74 8.49 3.48 -2.55
C ARG A 74 7.63 4.60 -3.14
N ALA A 75 6.47 4.93 -2.53
CA ALA A 75 5.50 6.03 -2.75
C ALA A 75 5.12 6.47 -4.20
N ALA A 76 5.97 6.33 -5.22
CA ALA A 76 5.77 6.80 -6.58
C ALA A 76 5.40 5.69 -7.58
N GLU A 77 5.76 4.43 -7.32
CA GLU A 77 5.54 3.33 -8.28
C GLU A 77 4.22 2.57 -8.06
N LEU A 78 3.61 2.65 -6.87
CA LEU A 78 2.44 1.84 -6.50
C LEU A 78 1.13 2.35 -7.11
N SER A 79 1.08 3.65 -7.40
CA SER A 79 -0.13 4.36 -7.77
C SER A 79 -0.64 3.94 -9.15
N VAL A 80 0.24 3.64 -10.11
CA VAL A 80 -0.15 3.18 -11.47
C VAL A 80 -0.74 1.75 -11.46
N LEU A 81 -0.23 0.85 -10.63
CA LEU A 81 -0.64 -0.57 -10.63
C LEU A 81 -2.03 -0.81 -10.02
N HIS A 82 -2.41 -0.03 -9.01
CA HIS A 82 -3.70 -0.24 -8.32
C HIS A 82 -4.88 0.36 -9.09
N SER A 83 -4.63 1.43 -9.85
CA SER A 83 -5.65 2.09 -10.64
C SER A 83 -6.04 1.34 -11.90
N GLU A 84 -5.05 0.82 -12.62
CA GLU A 84 -5.25 0.21 -13.93
C GLU A 84 -5.83 -1.21 -13.84
N LYS A 85 -5.55 -1.93 -12.75
CA LYS A 85 -5.76 -3.39 -12.70
C LYS A 85 -6.77 -3.85 -11.66
N LEU A 86 -6.93 -3.14 -10.53
CA LEU A 86 -7.67 -3.68 -9.37
C LEU A 86 -8.96 -2.92 -9.03
N HIS A 87 -9.19 -1.72 -9.57
CA HIS A 87 -10.38 -0.89 -9.29
C HIS A 87 -10.74 -0.81 -7.79
N VAL A 88 -9.72 -0.73 -6.93
CA VAL A 88 -9.92 -0.63 -5.48
C VAL A 88 -10.38 0.79 -5.17
N ASP A 89 -11.43 0.93 -4.37
CA ASP A 89 -11.91 2.26 -3.96
C ASP A 89 -10.84 3.00 -3.13
N PRO A 90 -10.54 4.29 -3.42
CA PRO A 90 -9.61 5.09 -2.63
C PRO A 90 -9.90 5.10 -1.13
N ASP A 91 -11.17 4.96 -0.73
CA ASP A 91 -11.55 4.91 0.68
C ASP A 91 -10.99 3.66 1.38
N ASN A 92 -10.75 2.54 0.67
CA ASN A 92 -10.12 1.37 1.26
C ASN A 92 -8.64 1.60 1.59
N PHE A 93 -7.96 2.51 0.88
CA PHE A 93 -6.59 2.87 1.21
C PHE A 93 -6.51 3.59 2.55
N LYS A 94 -7.50 4.45 2.85
CA LYS A 94 -7.61 5.10 4.17
C LYS A 94 -7.75 4.06 5.29
N LEU A 95 -8.60 3.05 5.09
CA LEU A 95 -8.79 1.96 6.07
C LEU A 95 -7.49 1.19 6.34
N LEU A 96 -6.73 0.90 5.29
CA LEU A 96 -5.42 0.25 5.42
C LEU A 96 -4.42 1.14 6.15
N SER A 97 -4.41 2.45 5.85
CA SER A 97 -3.51 3.41 6.49
C SER A 97 -3.78 3.56 8.01
N ASP A 98 -5.05 3.51 8.41
CA ASP A 98 -5.44 3.49 9.83
C ASP A 98 -4.99 2.20 10.52
N CYS A 99 -5.19 1.05 9.88
CA CYS A 99 -4.71 -0.24 10.39
C CYS A 99 -3.19 -0.27 10.55
N LEU A 100 -2.44 0.25 9.57
CA LEU A 100 -0.99 0.35 9.61
C LEU A 100 -0.52 1.25 10.76
N THR A 101 -1.16 2.41 10.93
CA THR A 101 -0.86 3.34 12.04
C THR A 101 -1.01 2.65 13.39
N ILE A 102 -2.07 1.87 13.58
CA ILE A 102 -2.28 1.14 14.82
C ILE A 102 -1.19 0.08 15.03
N VAL A 103 -0.80 -0.67 14.00
CA VAL A 103 0.27 -1.66 14.12
C VAL A 103 1.59 -0.98 14.49
N ILE A 104 1.95 0.12 13.83
CA ILE A 104 3.15 0.90 14.15
C ILE A 104 3.10 1.40 15.60
N ALA A 105 1.96 1.95 16.03
CA ALA A 105 1.77 2.41 17.40
C ALA A 105 1.95 1.28 18.43
N THR A 106 1.38 0.09 18.17
CA THR A 106 1.56 -1.07 19.06
C THR A 106 3.00 -1.56 19.13
N LYS A 107 3.80 -1.33 18.09
CA LYS A 107 5.22 -1.72 18.04
C LYS A 107 6.13 -0.73 18.74
N MET A 108 5.87 0.56 18.54
CA MET A 108 6.65 1.63 19.14
C MET A 108 6.30 1.85 20.62
N GLY A 109 5.08 1.47 21.04
CA GLY A 109 4.63 1.65 22.43
C GLY A 109 4.73 3.12 22.84
N ASN A 110 5.44 3.40 23.93
CA ASN A 110 5.62 4.76 24.46
C ASN A 110 6.43 5.67 23.51
N ALA A 111 7.19 5.11 22.55
CA ALA A 111 7.90 5.91 21.56
C ALA A 111 6.94 6.49 20.49
N PHE A 112 5.70 5.99 20.39
CA PHE A 112 4.69 6.55 19.49
C PHE A 112 4.08 7.83 20.07
N THR A 113 4.80 8.93 19.95
CA THR A 113 4.38 10.23 20.47
C THR A 113 3.25 10.86 19.65
N GLY A 114 2.56 11.85 20.22
CA GLY A 114 1.53 12.61 19.52
C GLY A 114 2.04 13.33 18.26
N VAL A 115 3.34 13.69 18.22
CA VAL A 115 3.98 14.29 17.03
C VAL A 115 4.07 13.26 15.90
N ILE A 116 4.47 12.02 16.22
CA ILE A 116 4.51 10.93 15.24
C ILE A 116 3.11 10.61 14.73
N GLN A 117 2.13 10.52 15.63
CA GLN A 117 0.73 10.29 15.25
C GLN A 117 0.20 11.39 14.33
N ALA A 118 0.51 12.66 14.63
CA ALA A 118 0.11 13.79 13.80
C ALA A 118 0.76 13.74 12.41
N ALA A 119 2.06 13.44 12.34
CA ALA A 119 2.81 13.31 11.08
C ALA A 119 2.30 12.14 10.21
N SER A 120 1.96 10.99 10.81
CA SER A 120 1.34 9.88 10.07
C SER A 120 -0.05 10.25 9.56
N ARG A 121 -0.86 10.94 10.37
CA ARG A 121 -2.21 11.33 9.97
C ARG A 121 -2.23 12.40 8.88
N SER A 122 -1.30 13.35 8.90
CA SER A 122 -1.20 14.40 7.89
C SER A 122 -0.70 13.85 6.54
N SER A 123 0.11 12.78 6.55
CA SER A 123 0.70 12.21 5.34
C SER A 123 -0.24 11.29 4.57
N TRP A 124 -1.13 10.55 5.24
CA TRP A 124 -2.06 9.61 4.59
C TRP A 124 -2.95 10.22 3.50
N PRO A 125 -3.57 11.41 3.67
CA PRO A 125 -4.29 12.05 2.59
C PRO A 125 -3.40 12.44 1.39
N GLY A 126 -2.11 12.71 1.64
CA GLY A 126 -1.12 12.94 0.58
C GLY A 126 -0.85 11.67 -0.22
N TRP A 127 -0.68 10.53 0.47
CA TRP A 127 -0.52 9.22 -0.17
C TRP A 127 -1.78 8.77 -0.91
N CYS A 128 -2.97 8.97 -0.35
CA CYS A 128 -4.24 8.69 -1.05
C CYS A 128 -4.32 9.48 -2.36
N ARG A 129 -3.93 10.76 -2.36
CA ARG A 129 -3.94 11.59 -3.57
C ARG A 129 -2.87 11.21 -4.58
N LEU A 130 -1.66 10.85 -4.13
CA LEU A 130 -0.64 10.30 -5.01
C LEU A 130 -1.11 8.99 -5.66
N TRP A 131 -1.91 8.21 -4.93
CA TRP A 131 -2.61 7.02 -5.42
C TRP A 131 -3.75 7.36 -6.40
N GLU A 132 -4.52 8.45 -6.20
CA GLU A 132 -5.56 8.90 -7.13
C GLU A 132 -4.97 9.52 -8.42
N ASP A 133 -3.91 10.32 -8.34
CA ASP A 133 -3.33 11.06 -9.47
C ASP A 133 -2.69 10.16 -10.54
N SER A 134 -2.29 8.94 -10.18
CA SER A 134 -1.87 7.93 -11.14
C SER A 134 -3.02 7.23 -11.84
N THR A 135 -4.20 7.15 -11.19
CA THR A 135 -5.42 6.60 -11.80
C THR A 135 -5.84 7.44 -12.99
N THR A 136 -5.70 8.76 -12.87
CA THR A 136 -6.10 9.72 -13.89
C THR A 136 -5.05 9.85 -15.00
N LYS A 137 -3.75 9.86 -14.68
CA LYS A 137 -2.68 9.93 -15.70
C LYS A 137 -2.57 8.68 -16.57
N SER A 138 -2.94 7.51 -16.05
CA SER A 138 -3.10 6.28 -16.82
C SER A 138 -4.18 6.40 -17.92
N SER A 139 -5.28 7.08 -17.60
CA SER A 139 -6.44 7.20 -18.49
C SER A 139 -6.29 8.25 -19.60
N SER A 140 -5.30 9.15 -19.48
CA SER A 140 -4.98 10.16 -20.48
C SER A 140 -3.62 9.87 -21.12
N VAL A 141 -3.64 9.47 -22.40
CA VAL A 141 -2.51 9.28 -23.35
C VAL A 141 -2.29 7.81 -23.75
N LEU A 142 -3.15 7.34 -24.64
CA LEU A 142 -2.68 6.65 -25.84
C LEU A 142 -3.39 7.24 -27.07
N PRO A 143 -2.80 8.24 -27.74
CA PRO A 143 -3.07 8.43 -29.15
C PRO A 143 -2.51 7.20 -29.87
N ARG A 144 -3.38 6.47 -30.56
CA ARG A 144 -3.00 5.40 -31.48
C ARG A 144 -2.16 6.00 -32.61
N THR A 145 -0.84 6.07 -32.46
CA THR A 145 0.15 6.08 -33.55
C THR A 145 1.55 6.37 -32.99
N PHE A 146 2.42 5.36 -32.89
CA PHE A 146 3.75 5.37 -33.53
C PHE A 146 4.51 4.08 -33.21
N HIS A 147 5.09 3.49 -34.27
CA HIS A 147 6.03 2.38 -34.18
C HIS A 147 7.36 2.84 -33.57
N GLY A 148 7.88 2.05 -32.62
CA GLY A 148 9.32 2.00 -32.34
C GLY A 148 9.81 2.79 -31.13
N ALA A 149 9.95 2.10 -29.99
CA ALA A 149 11.06 2.14 -29.03
C ALA A 149 10.57 1.64 -27.66
N ARG A 150 10.70 0.33 -27.41
CA ARG A 150 10.41 -0.27 -26.08
C ARG A 150 11.45 0.20 -25.08
N THR A 151 11.04 0.98 -24.08
CA THR A 151 11.92 1.44 -23.00
C THR A 151 12.11 0.35 -21.94
N SER A 152 13.20 0.45 -21.17
CA SER A 152 13.65 -0.49 -20.14
C SER A 152 12.57 -0.83 -19.07
N VAL A 153 11.57 0.04 -18.91
CA VAL A 153 10.44 -0.10 -17.99
C VAL A 153 9.48 -1.22 -18.42
N GLU A 154 9.15 -1.33 -19.71
CA GLU A 154 8.33 -2.44 -20.25
C GLU A 154 9.01 -3.81 -20.09
N LYS A 155 10.35 -3.85 -20.11
CA LYS A 155 11.11 -5.08 -19.88
C LYS A 155 11.04 -5.55 -18.42
N ARG A 156 11.00 -4.63 -17.45
CA ARG A 156 10.83 -4.99 -16.02
C ARG A 156 9.39 -5.39 -15.68
N LEU A 157 8.40 -4.83 -16.38
CA LEU A 157 6.99 -5.17 -16.22
C LEU A 157 6.68 -6.62 -16.63
N ARG A 158 7.31 -7.14 -17.69
CA ARG A 158 7.11 -8.54 -18.13
C ARG A 158 7.76 -9.59 -17.22
N SER A 159 8.83 -9.25 -16.50
CA SER A 159 9.47 -10.20 -15.57
C SER A 159 8.62 -10.49 -14.33
N PHE A 160 7.70 -9.59 -13.96
CA PHE A 160 6.78 -9.79 -12.84
C PHE A 160 5.41 -10.34 -13.24
N GLU A 161 5.05 -10.27 -14.53
CA GLU A 161 3.84 -10.85 -15.10
C GLU A 161 3.79 -12.39 -14.97
N ILE A 162 4.95 -13.03 -14.78
CA ILE A 162 5.08 -14.49 -14.59
C ILE A 162 4.80 -14.92 -13.13
N MET A 163 4.75 -13.99 -12.16
CA MET A 163 4.53 -14.31 -10.74
C MET A 163 3.11 -14.02 -10.22
N ALA A 164 2.19 -13.62 -11.11
CA ALA A 164 0.80 -13.28 -10.78
C ALA A 164 -0.22 -14.35 -11.21
N HIS A 165 0.25 -15.57 -11.49
CA HIS A 165 -0.56 -16.77 -11.67
C HIS A 165 -0.17 -17.83 -10.64
#